data_AF-A0AAD7R4Y1-F1
#
_entry.id   AF-A0AAD7R4Y1-F1
#
_cell.length_a   1.000
_cell.length_b   1.000
_cell.length_c   1.000
_cell.angle_alpha   90.00
_cell.angle_beta   90.00
_cell.angle_gamma   90.00
#
_symmetry.space_group_name_H-M   'P 1'
#
loop_
_entity.id
_entity.type
_entity.pdbx_description
1 polymer ?
#
loop_
_entity_poly.entity_id
_entity_poly.type
_entity_poly.pdbx_seq_one_letter_code
_entity_poly.pdbx_strand_id
1 'polypeptide(L)'
;MGADVINFDDQGVISYRFKMKKMKILKDVIKMSESEGVILHGEGQQGDYITLELKRAELVLQINLGSFLNEYRSPTCLSTCVSQIR
;
A
#
# COMPACT_ATOMS: atom_id res chain seq x y z
N MET A 1 3.67 -9.41 -26.41
CA MET A 1 2.53 -8.69 -25.80
C MET A 1 3.12 -7.64 -24.88
N GLY A 2 2.96 -6.37 -25.22
CA GLY A 2 3.62 -5.26 -24.51
C GLY A 2 3.08 -5.10 -23.09
N ALA A 3 3.94 -4.71 -22.16
CA ALA A 3 3.49 -4.23 -20.85
C ALA A 3 2.78 -2.89 -21.07
N ASP A 4 1.58 -2.75 -20.53
CA ASP A 4 0.90 -1.47 -20.46
C ASP A 4 1.62 -0.65 -19.37
N VAL A 5 2.43 0.33 -19.78
CA VAL A 5 3.22 1.15 -18.86
C VAL A 5 2.48 2.45 -18.66
N ILE A 6 2.10 2.72 -17.41
CA ILE A 6 1.45 3.97 -17.03
C ILE A 6 2.46 4.81 -16.26
N ASN A 7 2.71 6.03 -16.75
CA ASN A 7 3.57 7.00 -16.09
C ASN A 7 2.72 8.00 -15.31
N PHE A 8 3.23 8.39 -14.16
CA PHE A 8 2.63 9.42 -13.31
C PHE A 8 3.63 10.55 -13.13
N ASP A 9 3.14 11.78 -13.28
CA ASP A 9 3.85 12.97 -12.86
C ASP A 9 3.39 13.29 -11.42
N ASP A 10 4.33 13.40 -10.47
CA ASP A 10 4.32 13.71 -9.01
C ASP A 10 3.02 13.64 -8.17
N GLN A 11 1.85 13.94 -8.71
CA GLN A 11 0.54 13.94 -8.05
C GLN A 11 -0.45 12.93 -8.66
N GLY A 12 -0.03 12.13 -9.63
CA GLY A 12 -0.87 11.16 -10.30
C GLY A 12 -1.27 9.98 -9.41
N VAL A 13 -2.57 9.63 -9.40
CA VAL A 13 -3.10 8.49 -8.63
C VAL A 13 -3.99 7.62 -9.54
N ILE A 14 -3.78 6.30 -9.52
CA ILE A 14 -4.75 5.33 -10.05
C ILE A 14 -5.54 4.74 -8.90
N SER A 15 -6.86 4.94 -8.93
CA SER A 15 -7.77 4.24 -8.03
C SER A 15 -8.03 2.84 -8.56
N TYR A 16 -7.64 1.82 -7.78
CA TYR A 16 -7.98 0.43 -8.07
C TYR A 16 -9.09 -0.06 -7.14
N ARG A 17 -10.22 -0.49 -7.71
CA ARG A 17 -11.30 -1.13 -6.96
C ARG A 17 -11.34 -2.62 -7.26
N PHE A 18 -11.14 -3.43 -6.23
CA PHE A 18 -11.36 -4.87 -6.31
C PHE A 18 -12.80 -5.16 -6.74
N LYS A 19 -12.98 -5.81 -7.89
CA LYS A 19 -14.32 -6.16 -8.42
C LYS A 19 -14.94 -7.38 -7.74
N MET A 20 -14.14 -8.21 -7.05
CA MET A 20 -14.58 -9.47 -6.43
C MET A 20 -13.96 -9.63 -5.04
N LYS A 21 -14.71 -10.24 -4.10
CA LYS A 21 -14.26 -10.50 -2.71
C LYS A 21 -13.07 -11.45 -2.60
N LYS A 22 -12.93 -12.38 -3.57
CA LYS A 22 -11.75 -13.26 -3.69
C LYS A 22 -11.09 -12.94 -5.02
N MET A 23 -9.85 -12.48 -4.95
CA MET A 23 -9.00 -12.24 -6.11
C MET A 23 -7.84 -13.24 -6.08
N LYS A 24 -7.39 -13.69 -7.25
CA LYS A 24 -6.09 -14.37 -7.34
C LYS A 24 -5.00 -13.36 -6.97
N ILE A 25 -3.91 -13.83 -6.35
CA ILE A 25 -2.73 -13.00 -6.12
C ILE A 25 -2.27 -12.47 -7.48
N LEU A 26 -2.30 -11.15 -7.63
CA LEU A 26 -1.76 -10.46 -8.80
C LEU A 26 -0.32 -10.07 -8.48
N LYS A 27 0.59 -10.32 -9.40
CA LYS A 27 1.98 -9.87 -9.32
C LYS A 27 2.16 -8.75 -10.33
N ASP A 28 2.67 -7.62 -9.87
CA ASP A 28 2.99 -6.47 -10.71
C ASP A 28 4.40 -5.94 -10.38
N VAL A 29 4.96 -5.12 -11.27
CA VAL A 29 6.28 -4.50 -11.12
C VAL A 29 6.13 -2.98 -11.20
N ILE A 30 6.45 -2.31 -10.09
CA ILE A 30 6.45 -0.84 -10.00
C ILE A 30 7.90 -0.37 -10.05
N LYS A 31 8.18 0.67 -10.85
CA LYS A 31 9.47 1.35 -10.89
C LYS A 31 9.27 2.80 -10.49
N MET A 32 10.14 3.32 -9.64
CA MET A 32 10.12 4.70 -9.18
C MET A 32 11.52 5.29 -9.22
N SER A 33 11.62 6.59 -9.51
CA SER A 33 12.87 7.37 -9.45
C SER A 33 13.02 8.14 -8.14
N GLU A 34 11.90 8.48 -7.49
CA GLU A 34 11.90 9.19 -6.22
C GLU A 34 12.28 8.29 -5.05
N SER A 35 12.88 8.88 -4.01
CA SER A 35 13.30 8.20 -2.78
C SER A 35 12.28 8.30 -1.64
N GLU A 36 11.21 9.06 -1.84
CA GLU A 36 10.12 9.31 -0.91
C GLU A 36 8.79 9.23 -1.67
N GLY A 37 7.75 8.67 -1.05
CA GLY A 37 6.39 8.71 -1.61
C GLY A 37 5.49 7.55 -1.21
N VAL A 38 4.19 7.70 -1.47
CA VAL A 38 3.19 6.66 -1.24
C VAL A 38 3.01 5.85 -2.53
N ILE A 39 3.23 4.54 -2.47
CA ILE A 39 3.11 3.63 -3.62
C ILE A 39 1.71 3.05 -3.70
N LEU A 40 1.20 2.61 -2.55
CA LEU A 40 -0.12 2.03 -2.43
C LEU A 40 -0.72 2.47 -1.10
N HIS A 41 -1.97 2.89 -1.16
CA HIS A 41 -2.75 3.21 0.02
C HIS A 41 -4.17 2.71 -0.18
N GLY A 42 -4.68 1.98 0.81
CA GLY A 42 -6.05 1.50 0.83
C GLY A 42 -6.61 1.68 2.22
N GLU A 43 -7.79 2.30 2.30
CA GLU A 43 -8.54 2.46 3.53
C GLU A 43 -9.83 1.62 3.46
N GLY A 44 -10.10 0.91 4.55
CA GLY A 44 -11.39 0.27 4.79
C GLY A 44 -12.35 1.22 5.48
N GLN A 45 -13.63 0.83 5.51
CA GLN A 45 -14.71 1.66 6.05
C GLN A 45 -14.62 1.90 7.56
N GLN A 46 -13.80 1.11 8.27
CA GLN A 46 -13.70 1.14 9.73
C GLN A 46 -12.37 1.74 10.21
N GLY A 47 -11.66 2.46 9.32
CA GLY A 47 -10.37 3.07 9.64
C GLY A 47 -9.20 2.07 9.66
N ASP A 48 -9.45 0.82 9.26
CA ASP A 48 -8.42 -0.12 8.84
C ASP A 48 -7.74 0.40 7.57
N TYR A 49 -6.43 0.23 7.45
CA TYR A 49 -5.69 0.66 6.28
C TYR A 49 -4.50 -0.24 6.00
N ILE A 50 -4.04 -0.18 4.75
CA ILE A 50 -2.77 -0.71 4.32
C ILE A 50 -2.06 0.37 3.50
N THR A 51 -0.80 0.64 3.83
CA THR A 51 0.03 1.60 3.09
C THR A 51 1.38 0.99 2.81
N LEU A 52 1.83 1.09 1.56
CA LEU A 52 3.19 0.81 1.13
C LEU A 52 3.83 2.13 0.71
N GLU A 53 4.91 2.49 1.38
CA GLU A 53 5.59 3.78 1.20
C GLU A 53 7.07 3.55 0.95
N LEU A 54 7.68 4.49 0.23
CA LEU A 54 9.12 4.66 0.20
C LEU A 54 9.48 5.79 1.16
N LYS A 55 10.31 5.49 2.16
CA LYS A 55 10.85 6.46 3.11
C LYS A 55 12.37 6.36 3.10
N ARG A 56 13.05 7.39 2.61
CA ARG A 56 14.51 7.45 2.48
C ARG A 56 15.08 6.24 1.73
N ALA A 57 14.46 5.89 0.61
CA ALA A 57 14.76 4.68 -0.16
C ALA A 57 14.51 3.35 0.58
N GLU A 58 13.81 3.36 1.72
CA GLU A 58 13.34 2.16 2.41
C GLU A 58 11.87 1.90 2.09
N LEU A 59 11.57 0.65 1.73
CA LEU A 59 10.20 0.21 1.51
C LEU A 59 9.57 -0.15 2.85
N VAL A 60 8.57 0.63 3.27
CA VAL A 60 7.87 0.49 4.55
C VAL A 60 6.44 0.04 4.30
N LEU A 61 6.06 -1.10 4.87
CA LEU A 61 4.69 -1.59 4.88
C LEU A 61 4.06 -1.29 6.23
N GLN A 62 2.93 -0.58 6.20
CA GLN A 62 2.11 -0.30 7.37
C GLN A 62 0.74 -0.94 7.18
N ILE A 63 0.30 -1.69 8.18
CA ILE A 63 -1.01 -2.33 8.20
C ILE A 63 -1.69 -1.97 9.51
N ASN A 64 -2.90 -1.44 9.41
CA ASN A 64 -3.82 -1.26 10.52
C ASN A 64 -5.07 -2.08 10.24
N LEU A 65 -5.39 -3.01 11.13
CA LEU A 65 -6.54 -3.91 10.97
C LEU A 65 -7.81 -3.40 11.69
N GLY A 66 -7.80 -2.14 12.13
CA GLY A 66 -8.84 -1.56 12.96
C GLY A 66 -8.91 -2.23 14.34
N SER A 67 -10.01 -1.99 15.03
CA SER A 67 -10.31 -2.59 16.34
C SER A 67 -11.31 -3.73 16.16
N PHE A 68 -10.87 -4.99 16.28
CA PHE A 68 -11.80 -6.11 16.39
C PHE A 68 -12.43 -6.11 17.79
N LEU A 69 -13.75 -5.93 17.85
CA LEU A 69 -14.64 -5.98 19.01
C LEU A 69 -14.03 -6.62 20.27
N ASN A 70 -13.58 -5.75 21.15
CA ASN A 70 -13.68 -5.76 22.61
C ASN A 70 -13.36 -4.31 22.99
N GLU A 71 -14.24 -3.63 23.72
CA GLU A 71 -14.25 -2.17 23.96
C GLU A 71 -12.98 -1.59 24.63
N TYR A 72 -11.93 -2.40 24.79
CA TYR A 72 -10.70 -2.12 25.53
C TYR A 72 -9.41 -2.26 24.71
N ARG A 73 -9.45 -2.63 23.42
CA ARG A 73 -8.21 -2.81 22.63
C ARG A 73 -7.98 -1.64 21.66
N SER A 74 -6.87 -0.94 21.87
CA SER A 74 -6.36 0.08 20.94
C SER A 74 -6.15 -0.52 19.53
N PRO A 75 -6.42 0.23 18.45
CA PRO A 75 -6.12 -0.22 17.09
C PRO A 75 -4.66 -0.67 16.99
N THR A 76 -4.45 -1.86 16.43
CA THR A 76 -3.10 -2.40 16.27
C THR A 76 -2.53 -1.94 14.94
N CYS A 77 -1.58 -1.01 14.99
CA CYS A 77 -0.75 -0.64 13.85
C CYS A 77 0.50 -1.52 13.84
N LEU A 78 0.70 -2.26 12.76
CA LEU A 78 1.89 -3.06 12.50
C LEU A 78 2.68 -2.35 11.38
N SER A 79 3.90 -1.94 11.68
CA SER A 79 4.85 -1.44 10.68
C SER A 79 6.04 -2.38 10.55
N THR A 80 6.51 -2.59 9.33
CA THR A 80 7.71 -3.38 9.06
C THR A 80 8.43 -2.80 7.84
N CYS A 81 9.76 -2.65 7.95
CA CYS A 81 10.61 -2.38 6.80
C CYS A 81 10.74 -3.67 5.99
N VAL A 82 10.32 -3.63 4.74
CA VAL A 82 10.27 -4.81 3.86
C VAL A 82 11.54 -4.94 3.02
N SER A 83 12.20 -3.82 2.71
CA SER A 83 13.49 -3.81 2.01
C SER A 83 14.14 -2.42 2.03
N GLN A 84 15.47 -2.37 1.90
CA GLN A 84 16.18 -1.16 1.51
C GLN A 84 16.47 -1.22 0.00
N ILE A 85 16.14 -0.14 -0.73
CA ILE A 85 16.51 0.00 -2.13
C ILE A 85 17.96 0.50 -2.18
N ARG A 86 18.83 -0.27 -2.84
CA ARG A 86 20.24 0.07 -3.07
C ARG A 86 20.43 0.87 -4.34
#